data_AF-A0A6B3VYF7-F1
#
_entry.id   AF-A0A6B3VYF7-F1
#
_cell.length_a   1.000
_cell.length_b   1.000
_cell.length_c   1.000
_cell.angle_alpha   90.00
_cell.angle_beta   90.00
_cell.angle_gamma   90.00
#
_symmetry.space_group_name_H-M   'P 1'
#
loop_
_entity.id
_entity.type
_entity.pdbx_description
1 polymer ?
#
loop_
_entity_poly.entity_id
_entity_poly.type
_entity_poly.pdbx_seq_one_letter_code
_entity_poly.pdbx_strand_id
1 'polypeptide(L)'
;MRADLKSKSNENLLRLTDEELVDLVHKGESDALDFLIHKYRNFVRAKARSYFLIGADKEDIVQEGMIGLYKAIRDFKEDKLSSFKAFAELCITRQIITAIKTATRQKHIPLNSYVSLDKPIYDEESDRTLMDVISGAKVMDPEELIINQEEFDHIEIKMGELLSDLERKVLALYLDGRSYQEISEELNRHVKSIDNALQRVKRKLERYLEVREFSI
;
A
#
# COMPACT_ATOMS: atom_id res chain seq x y z
N MET A 1 -37.29 37.25 6.44
CA MET A 1 -36.22 38.08 5.83
C MET A 1 -35.04 37.27 5.30
N ARG A 2 -34.27 36.50 6.11
CA ARG A 2 -33.13 35.69 5.58
C ARG A 2 -33.53 34.57 4.60
N ALA A 3 -34.73 33.99 4.72
CA ALA A 3 -35.21 32.95 3.81
C ALA A 3 -35.58 33.49 2.41
N ASP A 4 -36.15 34.70 2.33
CA ASP A 4 -36.54 35.36 1.08
C ASP A 4 -35.33 35.83 0.24
N LEU A 5 -34.21 36.16 0.89
CA LEU A 5 -32.96 36.48 0.19
C LEU A 5 -32.34 35.22 -0.45
N LYS A 6 -32.32 34.08 0.26
CA LYS A 6 -31.82 32.81 -0.30
C LYS A 6 -32.66 32.28 -1.47
N SER A 7 -33.98 32.49 -1.47
CA SER A 7 -34.82 32.05 -2.59
C SER A 7 -34.60 32.88 -3.86
N LYS A 8 -34.46 34.20 -3.74
CA LYS A 8 -34.13 35.09 -4.87
C LYS A 8 -32.72 34.87 -5.41
N SER A 9 -31.74 34.60 -4.55
CA SER A 9 -30.37 34.27 -4.97
C SER A 9 -30.33 32.97 -5.78
N ASN A 10 -31.08 31.94 -5.37
CA ASN A 10 -31.17 30.67 -6.10
C ASN A 10 -31.84 30.80 -7.49
N GLU A 11 -32.85 31.65 -7.63
CA GLU A 11 -33.49 31.90 -8.94
C GLU A 11 -32.54 32.56 -9.96
N ASN A 12 -31.64 33.43 -9.48
CA ASN A 12 -30.61 34.03 -10.33
C ASN A 12 -29.52 33.01 -10.73
N LEU A 13 -29.09 32.16 -9.79
CA LEU A 13 -28.10 31.10 -10.05
C LEU A 13 -28.60 30.06 -11.06
N LEU A 14 -29.91 29.79 -11.10
CA LEU A 14 -30.54 28.86 -12.05
C LEU A 14 -30.43 29.29 -13.52
N ARG A 15 -30.23 30.59 -13.79
CA ARG A 15 -30.14 31.13 -15.16
C ARG A 15 -28.72 31.11 -15.73
N LEU A 16 -27.73 30.87 -14.88
CA LEU A 16 -26.32 30.86 -15.26
C LEU A 16 -25.91 29.50 -15.82
N THR A 17 -24.91 29.52 -16.70
CA THR A 17 -24.25 28.31 -17.18
C THR A 17 -23.41 27.69 -16.06
N ASP A 18 -22.99 26.43 -16.24
CA ASP A 18 -22.11 25.78 -15.25
C ASP A 18 -20.75 26.48 -15.16
N GLU A 19 -20.24 26.93 -16.30
CA GLU A 19 -18.99 27.68 -16.42
C GLU A 19 -19.07 29.03 -15.68
N GLU A 20 -20.16 29.79 -15.87
CA GLU A 20 -20.39 31.05 -15.15
C GLU A 20 -20.49 30.85 -13.63
N LEU A 21 -21.15 29.76 -13.20
CA LEU A 21 -21.26 29.40 -11.78
C LEU A 21 -19.90 29.06 -11.17
N VAL A 22 -19.05 28.33 -11.89
CA VAL A 22 -17.69 28.02 -11.45
C VAL A 22 -16.85 29.29 -11.32
N ASP A 23 -17.02 30.23 -12.25
CA ASP A 23 -16.36 31.53 -12.20
C ASP A 23 -16.75 32.36 -10.98
N LEU A 24 -18.01 32.28 -10.54
CA LEU A 24 -18.47 32.88 -9.28
C LEU A 24 -17.82 32.21 -8.07
N VAL A 25 -17.67 30.88 -8.08
CA VAL A 25 -16.96 30.16 -7.02
C VAL A 25 -15.50 30.61 -6.91
N HIS A 26 -14.81 30.78 -8.05
CA HIS A 26 -13.43 31.29 -8.05
C HIS A 26 -13.31 32.74 -7.54
N LYS A 27 -14.38 33.54 -7.64
CA LYS A 27 -14.48 34.88 -7.06
C LYS A 27 -14.82 34.88 -5.56
N GLY A 28 -15.05 33.71 -4.96
CA GLY A 28 -15.30 33.54 -3.53
C GLY A 28 -16.78 33.44 -3.15
N GLU A 29 -17.69 33.33 -4.11
CA GLU A 29 -19.13 33.23 -3.85
C GLU A 29 -19.52 31.82 -3.39
N SER A 30 -19.63 31.64 -2.06
CA SER A 30 -19.96 30.33 -1.46
C SER A 30 -21.35 29.79 -1.84
N ASP A 31 -22.33 30.66 -2.11
CA ASP A 31 -23.67 30.23 -2.52
C ASP A 31 -23.66 29.52 -3.89
N ALA A 32 -22.75 29.92 -4.80
CA ALA A 32 -22.59 29.27 -6.11
C ALA A 32 -21.99 27.86 -5.98
N LEU A 33 -21.08 27.67 -5.01
CA LEU A 33 -20.48 26.36 -4.71
C LEU A 33 -21.55 25.39 -4.20
N ASP A 34 -22.33 25.82 -3.20
CA ASP A 34 -23.42 25.03 -2.66
C ASP A 34 -24.43 24.66 -3.75
N PHE A 35 -24.76 25.61 -4.63
CA PHE A 35 -25.65 25.37 -5.76
C PHE A 35 -25.11 24.31 -6.72
N LEU A 36 -23.84 24.41 -7.14
CA LEU A 36 -23.20 23.42 -8.03
C LEU A 36 -23.14 22.03 -7.39
N ILE A 37 -22.78 21.95 -6.11
CA ILE A 37 -22.76 20.69 -5.33
C ILE A 37 -24.14 20.04 -5.35
N HIS A 38 -25.20 20.79 -5.10
CA HIS A 38 -26.57 20.27 -5.11
C HIS A 38 -27.02 19.86 -6.52
N LYS A 39 -26.73 20.69 -7.53
CA LYS A 39 -27.05 20.43 -8.95
C LYS A 39 -26.45 19.12 -9.45
N TYR A 40 -25.19 18.86 -9.10
CA TYR A 40 -24.44 17.70 -9.57
C TYR A 40 -24.55 16.46 -8.67
N ARG A 41 -25.19 16.54 -7.49
CA ARG A 41 -25.31 15.41 -6.54
C ARG A 41 -25.86 14.13 -7.18
N ASN A 42 -26.94 14.25 -7.96
CA ASN A 42 -27.54 13.10 -8.64
C ASN A 42 -26.67 12.55 -9.78
N PHE A 43 -25.88 13.42 -10.43
CA PHE A 43 -24.92 13.02 -11.43
C PHE A 43 -23.76 12.23 -10.81
N VAL A 44 -23.22 12.69 -9.67
CA VAL A 44 -22.22 11.95 -8.89
C VAL A 44 -22.76 10.59 -8.46
N ARG A 45 -23.97 10.55 -7.89
CA ARG A 45 -24.64 9.29 -7.55
C ARG A 45 -24.75 8.35 -8.74
N ALA A 46 -25.12 8.89 -9.91
CA ALA A 46 -25.25 8.10 -11.12
C ALA A 46 -23.93 7.46 -11.58
N LYS A 47 -22.82 8.20 -11.48
CA LYS A 47 -21.48 7.70 -11.81
C LYS A 47 -20.96 6.72 -10.76
N ALA A 48 -21.24 6.96 -9.48
CA ALA A 48 -20.83 6.07 -8.39
C ALA A 48 -21.50 4.68 -8.44
N ARG A 49 -22.72 4.56 -8.99
CA ARG A 49 -23.48 3.30 -9.04
C ARG A 49 -22.75 2.12 -9.70
N SER A 50 -21.86 2.37 -10.66
CA SER A 50 -21.11 1.31 -11.35
C SER A 50 -19.90 0.80 -10.58
N TYR A 51 -19.59 1.41 -9.43
CA TYR A 51 -18.43 1.08 -8.63
C TYR A 51 -18.84 0.41 -7.31
N PHE A 52 -17.97 -0.45 -6.81
CA PHE A 52 -18.17 -1.18 -5.57
C PHE A 52 -16.84 -1.29 -4.81
N LEU A 53 -16.90 -1.16 -3.49
CA LEU A 53 -15.76 -1.29 -2.60
C LEU A 53 -16.16 -2.24 -1.46
N ILE A 54 -15.41 -3.34 -1.31
CA ILE A 54 -15.66 -4.36 -0.29
C ILE A 54 -15.45 -3.72 1.09
N GLY A 55 -16.44 -3.86 1.97
CA GLY A 55 -16.39 -3.32 3.34
C GLY A 55 -16.73 -1.83 3.46
N ALA A 56 -17.21 -1.19 2.38
CA ALA A 56 -17.68 0.19 2.40
C ALA A 56 -19.13 0.28 1.90
N ASP A 57 -19.85 1.30 2.37
CA ASP A 57 -21.21 1.58 1.95
C ASP A 57 -21.25 2.29 0.60
N LYS A 58 -22.39 2.19 -0.09
CA LYS A 58 -22.59 2.91 -1.36
C LYS A 58 -22.44 4.42 -1.19
N GLU A 59 -22.80 4.97 -0.03
CA GLU A 59 -22.64 6.39 0.25
C GLU A 59 -21.17 6.79 0.38
N ASP A 60 -20.26 5.89 0.80
CA ASP A 60 -18.82 6.19 0.85
C ASP A 60 -18.26 6.43 -0.56
N ILE A 61 -18.69 5.63 -1.53
CA ILE A 61 -18.31 5.79 -2.94
C ILE A 61 -18.88 7.11 -3.50
N VAL A 62 -20.10 7.46 -3.12
CA VAL A 62 -20.71 8.74 -3.49
C VAL A 62 -19.90 9.90 -2.91
N GLN A 63 -19.45 9.81 -1.65
CA GLN A 63 -18.66 10.85 -1.01
C GLN A 63 -17.30 11.04 -1.68
N GLU A 64 -16.62 9.96 -2.07
CA GLU A 64 -15.41 10.07 -2.91
C GLU A 64 -15.70 10.74 -4.25
N GLY A 65 -16.84 10.41 -4.87
CA GLY A 65 -17.31 11.12 -6.06
C GLY A 65 -17.55 12.62 -5.81
N MET A 66 -18.13 12.99 -4.67
CA MET A 66 -18.37 14.38 -4.30
C MET A 66 -17.05 15.14 -4.08
N ILE A 67 -16.03 14.50 -3.50
CA ILE A 67 -14.67 15.06 -3.41
C ILE A 67 -14.09 15.31 -4.81
N GLY A 68 -14.32 14.39 -5.74
CA GLY A 68 -13.92 14.56 -7.14
C GLY A 68 -14.61 15.74 -7.83
N LEU A 69 -15.91 15.92 -7.59
CA LEU A 69 -16.68 17.07 -8.06
C LEU A 69 -16.14 18.39 -7.47
N TYR A 70 -15.87 18.43 -6.16
CA TYR A 70 -15.33 19.62 -5.51
C TYR A 70 -13.98 20.04 -6.11
N LYS A 71 -13.09 19.07 -6.36
CA LYS A 71 -11.82 19.32 -7.06
C LYS A 71 -12.06 19.84 -8.48
N ALA A 72 -13.05 19.30 -9.20
CA ALA A 72 -13.40 19.78 -10.52
C ALA A 72 -13.86 21.23 -10.51
N ILE A 73 -14.73 21.61 -9.57
CA ILE A 73 -15.20 23.00 -9.41
C ILE A 73 -14.01 23.95 -9.15
N ARG A 74 -13.09 23.55 -8.26
CA ARG A 74 -11.92 24.36 -7.88
C ARG A 74 -10.86 24.49 -8.98
N ASP A 75 -10.66 23.45 -9.79
CA ASP A 75 -9.52 23.34 -10.71
C ASP A 75 -9.91 23.57 -12.19
N PHE A 76 -11.21 23.74 -12.48
CA PHE A 76 -11.68 23.97 -13.85
C PHE A 76 -11.17 25.31 -14.39
N LYS A 77 -10.85 25.33 -15.69
CA LYS A 77 -10.45 26.54 -16.41
C LYS A 77 -11.17 26.55 -17.75
N GLU A 78 -11.87 27.65 -18.02
CA GLU A 78 -12.70 27.84 -19.22
C GLU A 78 -11.87 27.97 -20.51
N ASP A 79 -10.56 28.23 -20.39
CA ASP A 79 -9.61 28.29 -21.52
C ASP A 79 -9.41 26.93 -22.23
N LYS A 80 -9.95 25.84 -21.69
CA LYS A 80 -9.86 24.49 -22.27
C LYS A 80 -11.13 24.15 -23.07
N LEU A 81 -10.96 23.50 -24.22
CA LEU A 81 -12.00 23.08 -25.19
C LEU A 81 -13.07 22.09 -24.65
N SER A 82 -13.14 21.84 -23.34
CA SER A 82 -14.05 20.87 -22.73
C SER A 82 -15.03 21.57 -21.78
N SER A 83 -16.32 21.26 -21.90
CA SER A 83 -17.34 21.76 -20.97
C SER A 83 -17.05 21.34 -19.53
N PHE A 84 -17.52 22.14 -18.58
CA PHE A 84 -17.37 21.85 -17.15
C PHE A 84 -17.89 20.46 -16.81
N LYS A 85 -19.07 20.10 -17.35
CA LYS A 85 -19.68 18.80 -17.12
C LYS A 85 -18.78 17.63 -17.51
N ALA A 86 -18.08 17.71 -18.64
CA ALA A 86 -17.16 16.66 -19.09
C ALA A 86 -15.91 16.57 -18.19
N PHE A 87 -15.40 17.72 -17.76
CA PHE A 87 -14.28 17.78 -16.82
C PHE A 87 -14.66 17.24 -15.44
N ALA A 88 -15.82 17.61 -14.92
CA ALA A 88 -16.38 17.11 -13.68
C ALA A 88 -16.54 15.59 -13.72
N GLU A 89 -17.10 15.04 -14.80
CA GLU A 89 -17.21 13.59 -14.99
C GLU A 89 -15.86 12.88 -14.86
N LEU A 90 -14.82 13.42 -15.52
CA LEU A 90 -13.47 12.86 -15.48
C LEU A 90 -12.91 12.85 -14.05
N CYS A 91 -13.03 13.97 -13.33
CA CYS A 91 -12.52 14.11 -11.96
C CYS A 91 -13.28 13.24 -10.96
N ILE A 92 -14.62 13.20 -11.03
CA ILE A 92 -15.47 12.32 -10.20
C ILE A 92 -15.03 10.87 -10.37
N THR A 93 -14.94 10.41 -11.63
CA THR A 93 -14.62 9.03 -11.95
C THR A 93 -13.21 8.66 -11.49
N ARG A 94 -12.23 9.53 -11.73
CA ARG A 94 -10.84 9.31 -11.29
C ARG A 94 -10.71 9.27 -9.77
N GLN A 95 -11.42 10.14 -9.05
CA GLN A 95 -11.38 10.15 -7.59
C GLN A 95 -11.95 8.85 -7.01
N ILE A 96 -13.09 8.38 -7.51
CA ILE A 96 -13.69 7.09 -7.10
C ILE A 96 -12.72 5.93 -7.37
N ILE A 97 -12.15 5.85 -8.58
CA ILE A 97 -11.20 4.78 -8.93
C ILE A 97 -9.95 4.84 -8.05
N THR A 98 -9.46 6.04 -7.73
CA THR A 98 -8.28 6.23 -6.88
C THR A 98 -8.55 5.77 -5.45
N ALA A 99 -9.72 6.09 -4.89
CA ALA A 99 -10.13 5.64 -3.58
C ALA A 99 -10.21 4.11 -3.51
N ILE A 100 -10.86 3.48 -4.49
CA ILE A 100 -10.94 2.02 -4.59
C ILE A 100 -9.56 1.40 -4.70
N LYS A 101 -8.70 1.89 -5.60
CA LYS A 101 -7.32 1.39 -5.76
C LYS A 101 -6.48 1.54 -4.49
N THR A 102 -6.69 2.62 -3.74
CA THR A 102 -5.98 2.87 -2.48
C THR A 102 -6.43 1.90 -1.40
N ALA A 103 -7.75 1.70 -1.25
CA ALA A 103 -8.33 0.80 -0.27
C ALA A 103 -8.05 -0.69 -0.57
N THR A 104 -8.03 -1.06 -1.85
CA THR A 104 -7.73 -2.41 -2.34
C THR A 104 -6.23 -2.67 -2.56
N ARG A 105 -5.37 -1.71 -2.19
CA ARG A 105 -3.93 -1.83 -2.40
C ARG A 105 -3.39 -2.96 -1.54
N GLN A 106 -2.85 -3.99 -2.20
CA GLN A 106 -2.45 -5.28 -1.64
C GLN A 106 -1.38 -5.25 -0.51
N LYS A 107 -0.81 -4.09 -0.19
CA LYS A 107 0.12 -3.91 0.94
C LYS A 107 -0.54 -4.19 2.31
N HIS A 108 -1.88 -4.15 2.41
CA HIS A 108 -2.63 -4.37 3.66
C HIS A 108 -3.53 -5.62 3.64
N ILE A 109 -3.46 -6.47 2.61
CA ILE A 109 -4.24 -7.74 2.58
C ILE A 109 -3.95 -8.64 3.78
N PRO A 110 -2.69 -8.77 4.26
CA PRO A 110 -2.44 -9.53 5.49
C PRO A 110 -3.23 -8.98 6.69
N LEU A 111 -3.60 -7.69 6.69
CA LEU A 111 -4.23 -7.03 7.84
C LEU A 111 -5.74 -7.28 8.00
N ASN A 112 -6.45 -7.58 6.92
CA ASN A 112 -7.92 -7.65 6.90
C ASN A 112 -8.47 -9.08 6.85
N SER A 113 -7.59 -10.09 6.77
CA SER A 113 -7.95 -11.51 6.72
C SER A 113 -7.46 -12.29 7.94
N TYR A 114 -7.15 -11.62 9.05
CA TYR A 114 -6.68 -12.33 10.24
C TYR A 114 -7.77 -13.23 10.79
N VAL A 115 -7.41 -14.50 10.96
CA VAL A 115 -8.17 -15.46 11.76
C VAL A 115 -7.57 -15.39 13.17
N SER A 116 -8.41 -15.18 14.19
CA SER A 116 -7.94 -15.20 15.57
C SER A 116 -7.28 -16.54 15.88
N LEU A 117 -6.08 -16.50 16.47
CA LEU A 117 -5.37 -17.71 16.88
C LEU A 117 -6.12 -18.41 18.03
N ASP A 118 -6.87 -17.67 18.84
CA ASP A 118 -7.73 -18.19 19.91
C ASP A 118 -9.09 -18.71 19.40
N LYS A 119 -9.34 -18.69 18.08
CA LYS A 119 -10.60 -19.20 17.53
C LYS A 119 -10.64 -20.74 17.68
N PRO A 120 -11.70 -21.32 18.26
CA PRO A 120 -11.85 -22.77 18.32
C PRO A 120 -12.05 -23.37 16.92
N ILE A 121 -11.44 -24.52 16.66
CA ILE A 121 -11.35 -25.10 15.30
C ILE A 121 -12.62 -25.84 14.88
N TYR A 122 -13.34 -26.41 15.85
CA TYR A 122 -14.47 -27.30 15.57
C TYR A 122 -15.82 -26.71 16.02
N ASP A 123 -16.00 -26.45 17.31
CA ASP A 123 -17.24 -25.94 17.94
C ASP A 123 -16.88 -24.89 19.01
N GLU A 124 -17.80 -23.99 19.37
CA GLU A 124 -17.62 -22.93 20.37
C GLU A 124 -17.32 -23.48 21.79
N GLU A 125 -17.61 -24.77 22.05
CA GLU A 125 -17.24 -25.49 23.28
C GLU A 125 -15.88 -26.22 23.21
N SER A 126 -15.14 -26.12 22.09
CA SER A 126 -13.85 -26.79 21.95
C SER A 126 -12.73 -26.00 22.63
N ASP A 127 -12.04 -26.61 23.60
CA ASP A 127 -10.84 -26.04 24.24
C ASP A 127 -9.62 -25.93 23.30
N ARG A 128 -9.70 -26.45 22.07
CA ARG A 128 -8.60 -26.41 21.09
C ARG A 128 -8.75 -25.25 20.13
N THR A 129 -7.78 -24.35 20.19
CA THR A 129 -7.70 -23.15 19.38
C THR A 129 -6.82 -23.36 18.14
N LEU A 130 -6.93 -22.45 17.17
CA LEU A 130 -6.06 -22.43 15.99
C LEU A 130 -4.57 -22.38 16.39
N MET A 131 -4.24 -21.70 17.49
CA MET A 131 -2.90 -21.63 18.06
C MET A 131 -2.36 -23.01 18.44
N ASP A 132 -3.17 -23.88 19.03
CA ASP A 132 -2.74 -25.21 19.49
C ASP A 132 -2.36 -26.14 18.34
N VAL A 133 -2.97 -25.93 17.16
CA VAL A 133 -2.68 -26.71 15.95
C VAL A 133 -1.51 -26.12 15.17
N ILE A 134 -1.43 -24.79 15.06
CA ILE A 134 -0.36 -24.11 14.32
C ILE A 134 0.97 -24.19 15.07
N SER A 135 0.96 -24.06 16.41
CA SER A 135 2.16 -24.16 17.25
C SER A 135 2.73 -25.58 17.30
N GLY A 136 1.96 -26.59 16.89
CA GLY A 136 2.44 -27.97 16.72
C GLY A 136 3.36 -28.17 15.52
N ALA A 137 3.46 -27.19 14.60
CA ALA A 137 4.27 -27.29 13.38
C ALA A 137 5.74 -26.88 13.61
N LYS A 138 6.40 -27.54 14.57
CA LYS A 138 7.85 -27.86 14.64
C LYS A 138 8.19 -28.26 16.08
N VAL A 139 7.66 -29.39 16.54
CA VAL A 139 8.57 -30.25 17.32
C VAL A 139 9.50 -30.83 16.26
N MET A 140 10.60 -30.13 15.98
CA MET A 140 11.66 -30.69 15.13
C MET A 140 12.07 -31.99 15.82
N ASP A 141 11.96 -33.10 15.09
CA ASP A 141 12.42 -34.39 15.56
C ASP A 141 13.86 -34.24 16.07
N PRO A 142 14.24 -34.75 17.26
CA PRO A 142 15.62 -34.70 17.72
C PRO A 142 16.64 -35.14 16.66
N GLU A 143 16.27 -36.09 15.79
CA GLU A 143 17.08 -36.47 14.63
C GLU A 143 17.28 -35.32 13.64
N GLU A 144 16.21 -34.61 13.27
CA GLU A 144 16.25 -33.47 12.36
C GLU A 144 17.05 -32.30 12.96
N LEU A 145 16.98 -32.09 14.28
CA LEU A 145 17.80 -31.09 14.97
C LEU A 145 19.30 -31.41 14.87
N ILE A 146 19.68 -32.68 15.07
CA ILE A 146 21.07 -33.11 14.97
C ILE A 146 21.57 -33.01 13.52
N ILE A 147 20.77 -33.45 12.54
CA ILE A 147 21.13 -33.33 11.11
C ILE A 147 21.35 -31.86 10.73
N ASN A 148 20.43 -30.97 11.11
CA ASN A 148 20.57 -29.53 10.82
C ASN A 148 21.80 -28.91 11.52
N GLN A 149 22.12 -29.37 12.73
CA GLN A 149 23.31 -28.91 13.44
C GLN A 149 24.60 -29.37 12.74
N GLU A 150 24.68 -30.63 12.32
CA GLU A 150 25.83 -31.15 11.56
C GLU A 150 25.98 -30.46 10.20
N GLU A 151 24.87 -30.18 9.50
CA GLU A 151 24.89 -29.41 8.26
C GLU A 151 25.40 -27.98 8.47
N PHE A 152 24.99 -27.34 9.57
CA PHE A 152 25.44 -26.00 9.92
C PHE A 152 26.95 -25.98 10.20
N ASP A 153 27.44 -26.92 11.02
CA ASP A 153 28.87 -27.05 11.34
C ASP A 153 29.71 -27.28 10.08
N HIS A 154 29.22 -28.13 9.17
CA HIS A 154 29.89 -28.40 7.89
C HIS A 154 29.95 -27.15 7.00
N ILE A 155 28.85 -26.38 6.94
CA ILE A 155 28.80 -25.11 6.21
C ILE A 155 29.78 -24.12 6.82
N GLU A 156 29.84 -24.00 8.14
CA GLU A 156 30.76 -23.07 8.83
C GLU A 156 32.23 -23.39 8.53
N ILE A 157 32.61 -24.68 8.59
CA ILE A 157 33.95 -25.14 8.23
C ILE A 157 34.27 -24.75 6.79
N LYS A 158 33.36 -25.03 5.86
CA LYS A 158 33.59 -24.73 4.44
C LYS A 158 33.68 -23.23 4.17
N MET A 159 32.87 -22.42 4.86
CA MET A 159 32.96 -20.97 4.78
C MET A 159 34.32 -20.47 5.26
N GLY A 160 34.89 -21.07 6.31
CA GLY A 160 36.24 -20.79 6.78
C GLY A 160 37.33 -21.10 5.75
N GLU A 161 37.15 -22.14 4.93
CA GLU A 161 38.10 -22.50 3.86
C GLU A 161 37.95 -21.63 2.60
N LEU A 162 36.72 -21.23 2.24
CA LEU A 162 36.41 -20.55 0.99
C LEU A 162 36.58 -19.03 1.07
N LEU A 163 36.22 -18.44 2.22
CA LEU A 163 36.20 -17.00 2.41
C LEU A 163 37.54 -16.51 2.95
N SER A 164 37.97 -15.34 2.48
CA SER A 164 39.09 -14.63 3.10
C SER A 164 38.68 -14.03 4.45
N ASP A 165 39.66 -13.69 5.29
CA ASP A 165 39.41 -13.07 6.60
C ASP A 165 38.52 -11.82 6.53
N LEU A 166 38.72 -11.01 5.48
CA LEU A 166 37.89 -9.81 5.26
C LEU A 166 36.46 -10.19 4.87
N GLU A 167 36.30 -11.16 3.96
CA GLU A 167 34.99 -11.63 3.52
C GLU A 167 34.20 -12.26 4.67
N ARG A 168 34.86 -13.05 5.52
CA ARG A 168 34.25 -13.66 6.71
C ARG A 168 33.77 -12.61 7.70
N LYS A 169 34.61 -11.61 8.01
CA LYS A 169 34.24 -10.51 8.92
C LYS A 169 33.11 -9.65 8.36
N VAL A 170 33.15 -9.34 7.07
CA VAL A 170 32.09 -8.56 6.40
C VAL A 170 30.78 -9.34 6.39
N LEU A 171 30.81 -10.65 6.10
CA LEU A 171 29.62 -11.48 6.09
C LEU A 171 29.01 -11.61 7.49
N ALA A 172 29.82 -11.82 8.54
CA ALA A 172 29.33 -11.90 9.91
C ALA A 172 28.58 -10.63 10.32
N LEU A 173 29.18 -9.45 10.12
CA LEU A 173 28.54 -8.18 10.46
C LEU A 173 27.28 -7.90 9.62
N TYR A 174 27.27 -8.35 8.35
CA TYR A 174 26.08 -8.23 7.50
C TYR A 174 24.94 -9.12 7.99
N LEU A 175 25.24 -10.36 8.42
CA LEU A 175 24.25 -11.28 9.00
C LEU A 175 23.71 -10.78 10.36
N ASP A 176 24.53 -10.05 11.12
CA ASP A 176 24.11 -9.31 12.32
C ASP A 176 23.23 -8.08 12.01
N GLY A 177 22.90 -7.84 10.74
CA GLY A 177 21.99 -6.78 10.29
C GLY A 177 22.62 -5.41 10.15
N ARG A 178 23.96 -5.30 10.19
CA ARG A 178 24.66 -4.02 10.01
C ARG A 178 24.57 -3.54 8.56
N SER A 179 24.42 -2.23 8.39
CA SER A 179 24.48 -1.56 7.10
C SER A 179 25.91 -1.49 6.56
N TYR A 180 26.05 -1.28 5.25
CA TYR A 180 27.38 -1.22 4.62
C TYR A 180 28.24 -0.07 5.15
N GLN A 181 27.60 1.01 5.62
CA GLN A 181 28.26 2.16 6.23
C GLN A 181 28.79 1.81 7.62
N GLU A 182 27.98 1.15 8.46
CA GLU A 182 28.41 0.70 9.79
C GLU A 182 29.55 -0.32 9.70
N ILE A 183 29.48 -1.27 8.75
CA ILE A 183 30.55 -2.25 8.51
C ILE A 183 31.84 -1.55 8.01
N SER A 184 31.69 -0.54 7.14
CA SER A 184 32.80 0.27 6.62
C SER A 184 33.53 1.00 7.75
N GLU A 185 32.78 1.59 8.67
CA GLU A 185 33.32 2.27 9.86
C GLU A 185 33.98 1.28 10.83
N GLU A 186 33.33 0.16 11.12
CA GLU A 186 33.82 -0.86 12.06
C GLU A 186 35.10 -1.56 11.58
N LEU A 187 35.19 -1.84 10.28
CA LEU A 187 36.38 -2.47 9.69
C LEU A 187 37.43 -1.47 9.21
N ASN A 188 37.18 -0.16 9.33
CA ASN A 188 38.00 0.92 8.79
C ASN A 188 38.37 0.69 7.31
N ARG A 189 37.37 0.39 6.49
CA ARG A 189 37.50 0.12 5.05
C ARG A 189 36.46 0.90 4.29
N HIS A 190 36.80 1.36 3.09
CA HIS A 190 35.84 2.07 2.23
C HIS A 190 34.59 1.21 1.92
N VAL A 191 33.41 1.82 1.92
CA VAL A 191 32.10 1.18 1.64
C VAL A 191 32.13 0.28 0.39
N LYS A 192 32.76 0.74 -0.69
CA LYS A 192 32.94 -0.06 -1.93
C LYS A 192 33.71 -1.37 -1.70
N SER A 193 34.64 -1.41 -0.75
CA SER A 193 35.36 -2.63 -0.38
C SER A 193 34.44 -3.63 0.33
N ILE A 194 33.47 -3.15 1.11
CA ILE A 194 32.48 -3.97 1.81
C ILE A 194 31.53 -4.60 0.77
N ASP A 195 30.98 -3.81 -0.14
CA ASP A 195 30.14 -4.28 -1.24
C ASP A 195 30.87 -5.31 -2.11
N ASN A 196 32.10 -5.01 -2.53
CA ASN A 196 32.93 -5.95 -3.29
C ASN A 196 33.20 -7.27 -2.52
N ALA A 197 33.34 -7.22 -1.19
CA ALA A 197 33.52 -8.40 -0.37
C ALA A 197 32.23 -9.24 -0.34
N LEU A 198 31.07 -8.64 -0.10
CA LEU A 198 29.77 -9.34 -0.15
C LEU A 198 29.49 -9.96 -1.53
N GLN A 199 29.81 -9.26 -2.62
CA GLN A 199 29.69 -9.80 -3.97
C GLN A 199 30.61 -11.01 -4.23
N ARG A 200 31.80 -11.04 -3.63
CA ARG A 200 32.70 -12.20 -3.71
C ARG A 200 32.21 -13.35 -2.83
N VAL A 201 31.73 -13.06 -1.63
CA VAL A 201 31.08 -14.04 -0.74
C VAL A 201 29.94 -14.73 -1.49
N LYS A 202 28.99 -13.96 -2.03
CA LYS A 202 27.84 -14.49 -2.76
C LYS A 202 28.26 -15.45 -3.87
N ARG A 203 29.18 -15.02 -4.75
CA ARG A 203 29.68 -15.86 -5.85
C ARG A 203 30.39 -17.14 -5.39
N LYS A 204 31.18 -17.06 -4.30
CA LYS A 204 31.88 -18.22 -3.74
C LYS A 204 30.90 -19.24 -3.15
N LEU A 205 29.88 -18.76 -2.45
CA LEU A 205 28.85 -19.61 -1.84
C LEU A 205 27.93 -20.22 -2.90
N GLU A 206 27.48 -19.44 -3.90
CA GLU A 206 26.68 -19.94 -5.03
C GLU A 206 27.40 -21.09 -5.74
N ARG A 207 28.68 -20.90 -6.08
CA ARG A 207 29.49 -21.95 -6.71
C ARG A 207 29.65 -23.19 -5.82
N TYR A 208 29.79 -23.02 -4.52
CA TYR A 208 29.90 -24.14 -3.58
C TYR A 208 28.58 -24.93 -3.51
N LEU A 209 27.45 -24.24 -3.44
CA LEU A 209 26.13 -24.85 -3.42
C LEU A 209 25.84 -25.60 -4.71
N GLU A 210 26.17 -25.03 -5.88
CA GLU A 210 26.06 -25.73 -7.17
C GLU A 210 26.87 -27.04 -7.15
N VAL A 211 28.15 -26.99 -6.75
CA VAL A 211 29.00 -28.19 -6.69
C VAL A 211 28.47 -29.23 -5.68
N ARG A 212 27.89 -28.79 -4.56
CA ARG A 212 27.28 -29.67 -3.56
C ARG A 212 26.01 -30.33 -4.11
N GLU A 213 25.15 -29.62 -4.83
CA GLU A 213 23.95 -30.18 -5.46
C GLU A 213 24.27 -31.21 -6.56
N PHE A 214 25.38 -31.06 -7.28
CA PHE A 214 25.83 -32.04 -8.28
C PHE A 214 26.64 -33.23 -7.71
N SER A 215 26.96 -33.21 -6.41
CA SER A 215 27.72 -34.27 -5.73
C SER A 215 26.82 -35.23 -4.93
N ILE A 216 25.49 -35.09 -5.07
CA ILE A 216 24.46 -35.96 -4.47
C ILE A 216 23.74 -36.73 -5.57
#